data_AF-A0A0U1NRR8-F1
#
_entry.id   AF-A0A0U1NRR8-F1
#
_cell.length_a   1.000
_cell.length_b   1.000
_cell.length_c   1.000
_cell.angle_alpha   90.00
_cell.angle_beta   90.00
_cell.angle_gamma   90.00
#
_symmetry.space_group_name_H-M   'P 1'
#
loop_
_entity.id
_entity.type
_entity.pdbx_description
1 polymer ?
#
loop_
_entity_poly.entity_id
_entity_poly.type
_entity_poly.pdbx_seq_one_letter_code
_entity_poly.pdbx_strand_id
1 'polypeptide(L)'
;MESNHDDPVSYYKKLEAEINRTIHSSTNSREFILAFGKAMDSHLRQARIRRRFSTRSLNRLDLPNKDEIATLSVRIVDYEEKLDLLDEAIYELGKKQQENRDLLKRVRKSSEELLAILKDENF
;
A
#
# COMPACT_ATOMS: atom_id res chain seq x y z
N MET A 1 -18.36 18.40 -57.51
CA MET A 1 -18.51 19.22 -56.29
C MET A 1 -18.21 18.29 -55.12
N GLU A 2 -16.95 18.22 -54.72
CA GLU A 2 -16.52 17.36 -53.62
C GLU A 2 -16.98 17.99 -52.30
N SER A 3 -17.79 17.24 -51.56
CA SER A 3 -18.21 17.58 -50.22
C SER A 3 -17.00 17.51 -49.29
N ASN A 4 -16.49 18.69 -48.89
CA ASN A 4 -15.52 18.83 -47.81
C ASN A 4 -16.14 18.31 -46.51
N HIS A 5 -16.02 17.01 -46.26
CA HIS A 5 -16.23 16.45 -44.93
C HIS A 5 -15.09 16.95 -44.05
N ASP A 6 -15.40 17.95 -43.21
CA ASP A 6 -14.52 18.37 -42.12
C ASP A 6 -14.13 17.11 -41.32
N ASP A 7 -12.83 16.80 -41.29
CA ASP A 7 -12.25 15.70 -40.51
C ASP A 7 -12.79 15.77 -39.07
N PRO A 8 -13.39 14.69 -38.51
CA PRO A 8 -13.93 14.69 -37.15
C PRO A 8 -12.94 15.19 -36.09
N VAL A 9 -11.65 14.93 -36.29
CA VAL A 9 -10.58 15.41 -35.38
C VAL A 9 -10.46 16.94 -35.42
N SER A 10 -10.59 17.54 -36.61
CA SER A 10 -10.58 19.00 -36.79
C SER A 10 -11.81 19.65 -36.13
N TYR A 11 -12.98 19.03 -36.25
CA TYR A 11 -14.20 19.50 -35.60
C TYR A 11 -14.08 19.55 -34.07
N TYR A 12 -13.65 18.46 -33.42
CA TYR A 12 -13.52 18.41 -31.96
C TYR A 12 -12.46 19.39 -31.44
N LYS A 13 -11.35 19.59 -32.16
CA LYS A 13 -10.35 20.60 -31.80
C LYS A 13 -10.89 22.03 -31.86
N LYS A 14 -11.72 22.35 -32.87
CA LYS A 14 -12.40 23.66 -32.95
C LYS A 14 -13.35 23.85 -31.77
N LEU A 15 -14.12 22.82 -31.43
CA LEU A 15 -15.04 22.85 -30.29
C LEU A 15 -14.31 23.02 -28.96
N GLU A 16 -13.22 22.27 -28.73
CA GLU A 16 -12.37 22.42 -27.54
C GLU A 16 -11.81 23.84 -27.42
N ALA A 17 -11.33 24.41 -28.53
CA ALA A 17 -10.81 25.78 -28.56
C ALA A 17 -11.88 26.82 -28.22
N GLU A 18 -13.12 26.63 -28.68
CA GLU A 18 -14.25 27.51 -28.39
C GLU A 18 -14.68 27.42 -26.92
N ILE A 19 -14.78 26.20 -26.37
CA ILE A 19 -15.06 25.97 -24.95
C ILE A 19 -13.98 26.62 -24.08
N ASN A 20 -12.70 26.40 -24.40
CA ASN A 20 -11.59 26.98 -23.66
C ASN A 20 -11.61 28.51 -23.70
N ARG A 21 -11.90 29.13 -24.86
CA ARG A 21 -12.07 30.59 -24.95
C ARG A 21 -13.22 31.09 -24.07
N THR A 22 -14.34 30.39 -24.06
CA THR A 22 -15.52 30.75 -23.26
C THR A 22 -15.27 30.63 -21.77
N ILE A 23 -14.59 29.57 -21.34
CA ILE A 23 -14.16 29.40 -19.95
C ILE A 23 -13.18 30.52 -19.61
N HIS A 24 -12.18 30.78 -20.45
CA HIS A 24 -11.18 31.80 -20.17
C HIS A 24 -11.78 33.21 -20.11
N SER A 25 -12.73 33.56 -20.97
CA SER A 25 -13.39 34.87 -20.93
C SER A 25 -14.23 35.08 -19.67
N SER A 26 -14.86 34.02 -19.17
CA SER A 26 -15.70 34.08 -17.97
C SER A 26 -14.92 33.92 -16.65
N THR A 27 -13.75 33.28 -16.68
CA THR A 27 -12.98 32.94 -15.46
C THR A 27 -11.70 33.74 -15.28
N ASN A 28 -11.13 34.33 -16.34
CA ASN A 28 -9.90 35.12 -16.26
C ASN A 28 -10.17 36.58 -15.87
N SER A 29 -10.91 36.78 -14.78
CA SER A 29 -11.16 38.08 -14.18
C SER A 29 -10.83 38.05 -12.69
N ARG A 30 -10.44 39.20 -12.14
CA ARG A 30 -10.12 39.31 -10.72
C ARG A 30 -11.35 39.01 -9.86
N GLU A 31 -12.51 39.45 -10.31
CA GLU A 31 -13.82 39.24 -9.68
C GLU A 31 -14.11 37.75 -9.56
N PHE A 32 -13.91 36.98 -10.65
CA PHE A 32 -14.07 35.53 -10.64
C PHE A 32 -13.11 34.88 -9.66
N ILE A 33 -11.81 35.20 -9.71
CA ILE A 33 -10.79 34.61 -8.83
C ILE A 33 -11.16 34.84 -7.36
N LEU A 34 -11.58 36.05 -7.00
CA LEU A 34 -11.97 36.38 -5.63
C LEU A 34 -13.26 35.65 -5.20
N ALA A 35 -14.26 35.58 -6.06
CA ALA A 35 -15.51 34.88 -5.77
C ALA A 35 -15.27 33.36 -5.63
N PHE A 36 -14.50 32.79 -6.54
CA PHE A 36 -14.12 31.38 -6.52
C PHE A 36 -13.30 31.04 -5.27
N GLY A 37 -12.31 31.87 -4.92
CA GLY A 37 -11.53 31.71 -3.69
C GLY A 37 -12.42 31.69 -2.43
N LYS A 38 -13.36 32.63 -2.31
CA LYS A 38 -14.32 32.66 -1.20
C LYS A 38 -15.22 31.41 -1.17
N ALA A 39 -15.65 30.93 -2.34
CA ALA A 39 -16.45 29.71 -2.45
C ALA A 39 -15.65 28.48 -2.01
N MET A 40 -14.39 28.36 -2.43
CA MET A 40 -13.47 27.30 -2.02
C MET A 40 -13.22 27.32 -0.51
N ASP A 41 -12.97 28.49 0.08
CA ASP A 41 -12.81 28.63 1.52
C ASP A 41 -14.07 28.22 2.28
N SER A 42 -15.24 28.60 1.77
CA SER A 42 -16.54 28.20 2.34
C SER A 42 -16.73 26.68 2.28
N HIS A 43 -16.40 26.08 1.14
CA HIS A 43 -16.45 24.63 0.96
C HIS A 43 -15.52 23.92 1.96
N LEU A 44 -14.28 24.39 2.12
CA LEU A 44 -13.33 23.82 3.08
C LEU A 44 -13.83 23.92 4.52
N ARG A 45 -14.45 25.06 4.90
CA ARG A 45 -15.09 25.21 6.22
C ARG A 45 -16.22 24.20 6.41
N GLN A 46 -17.10 24.05 5.42
CA GLN A 46 -18.20 23.08 5.49
C GLN A 46 -17.68 21.63 5.56
N ALA A 47 -16.67 21.29 4.78
CA ALA A 47 -16.04 19.97 4.81
C ALA A 47 -15.47 19.66 6.21
N ARG A 48 -14.80 20.63 6.85
CA ARG A 48 -14.31 20.48 8.23
C ARG A 48 -15.43 20.27 9.24
N ILE A 49 -16.53 21.03 9.12
CA ILE A 49 -17.70 20.88 10.00
C ILE A 49 -18.33 19.49 9.82
N ARG A 50 -18.55 19.05 8.58
CA ARG A 50 -19.08 17.72 8.27
C ARG A 50 -18.19 16.61 8.83
N ARG A 51 -16.87 16.69 8.63
CA ARG A 51 -15.92 15.72 9.21
C ARG A 51 -16.04 15.66 10.73
N ARG A 52 -16.03 16.81 11.42
CA ARG A 52 -16.19 16.86 12.89
C ARG A 52 -17.53 16.27 13.35
N PHE A 53 -18.61 16.57 12.65
CA PHE A 53 -19.93 16.04 12.97
C PHE A 53 -19.98 14.52 12.80
N SER A 54 -19.45 14.00 11.69
CA SER A 54 -19.37 12.56 11.42
C SER A 54 -18.53 11.84 12.47
N THR A 55 -17.32 12.33 12.77
CA THR A 55 -16.48 11.73 13.82
C THR A 55 -17.17 11.73 15.18
N ARG A 56 -17.80 12.84 15.60
CA ARG A 56 -18.54 12.89 16.87
C ARG A 56 -19.71 11.91 16.91
N SER A 57 -20.43 11.78 15.79
CA SER A 57 -21.57 10.86 15.69
C SER A 57 -21.13 9.41 15.79
N LEU A 58 -20.04 9.05 15.11
CA LEU A 58 -19.44 7.72 15.19
C LEU A 58 -18.94 7.42 16.60
N ASN A 59 -18.22 8.35 17.23
CA ASN A 59 -17.74 8.17 18.60
C ASN A 59 -18.89 7.97 19.60
N ARG A 60 -20.02 8.68 19.43
CA ARG A 60 -21.20 8.49 20.30
C ARG A 60 -21.84 7.11 20.15
N LEU A 61 -21.71 6.51 18.98
CA LEU A 61 -22.19 5.16 18.68
C LEU A 61 -21.14 4.08 18.96
N ASP A 62 -19.97 4.46 19.50
CA ASP A 62 -18.81 3.58 19.68
C ASP A 62 -18.39 2.87 18.38
N LEU A 63 -18.48 3.60 17.25
CA LEU A 63 -18.10 3.12 15.93
C LEU A 63 -16.76 3.73 15.51
N PRO A 64 -15.90 2.95 14.82
CA PRO A 64 -14.61 3.43 14.38
C PRO A 64 -14.76 4.46 13.25
N ASN A 65 -13.94 5.49 13.31
CA ASN A 65 -13.85 6.50 12.25
C ASN A 65 -12.84 6.08 11.16
N LYS A 66 -12.88 6.80 10.03
CA LYS A 66 -12.01 6.51 8.88
C LYS A 66 -10.52 6.48 9.25
N ASP A 67 -10.07 7.37 10.12
CA ASP A 67 -8.65 7.49 10.48
C ASP A 67 -8.21 6.30 11.36
N GLU A 68 -9.09 5.83 12.24
CA GLU A 68 -8.88 4.61 13.04
C GLU A 68 -8.86 3.36 12.17
N ILE A 69 -9.79 3.24 11.23
CA ILE A 69 -9.81 2.13 10.26
C ILE A 69 -8.52 2.13 9.44
N ALA A 70 -8.10 3.28 8.93
CA ALA A 70 -6.85 3.38 8.16
C ALA A 70 -5.62 2.98 9.01
N THR A 71 -5.58 3.38 10.28
CA THR A 71 -4.50 3.01 11.20
C THR A 71 -4.47 1.50 11.43
N LEU A 72 -5.63 0.87 11.59
CA LEU A 72 -5.74 -0.60 11.72
C LEU A 72 -5.28 -1.30 10.44
N SER A 73 -5.68 -0.81 9.26
CA SER A 73 -5.26 -1.37 7.98
C SER A 73 -3.73 -1.35 7.81
N VAL A 74 -3.07 -0.23 8.15
CA VAL A 74 -1.60 -0.15 8.11
C VAL A 74 -0.97 -1.20 9.03
N ARG A 75 -1.45 -1.31 10.28
CA ARG A 75 -0.93 -2.29 11.23
C ARG A 75 -1.13 -3.73 10.76
N ILE A 76 -2.24 -4.03 10.09
CA ILE A 76 -2.50 -5.38 9.56
C ILE A 76 -1.43 -5.74 8.53
N VAL A 77 -1.15 -4.84 7.58
CA VAL A 77 -0.10 -5.05 6.57
C VAL A 77 1.27 -5.23 7.23
N ASP A 78 1.61 -4.38 8.21
CA ASP A 78 2.89 -4.50 8.94
C ASP A 78 3.03 -5.84 9.68
N TYR A 79 1.92 -6.39 10.19
CA TYR A 79 1.93 -7.68 10.88
C TYR A 79 1.96 -8.86 9.93
N GLU A 80 1.30 -8.75 8.76
CA GLU A 80 1.37 -9.75 7.70
C GLU A 80 2.81 -9.95 7.25
N GLU A 81 3.52 -8.85 6.94
CA GLU A 81 4.94 -8.91 6.56
C GLU A 81 5.83 -9.54 7.65
N LYS A 82 5.57 -9.22 8.93
CA LYS A 82 6.32 -9.82 10.04
C LYS A 82 6.03 -11.31 10.22
N LEU A 83 4.81 -11.75 9.96
CA LEU A 83 4.44 -13.16 10.03
C LEU A 83 5.14 -13.94 8.92
N ASP A 84 5.15 -13.42 7.70
CA ASP A 84 5.85 -14.03 6.56
C ASP A 84 7.35 -14.21 6.85
N LEU A 85 8.00 -13.18 7.42
CA LEU A 85 9.41 -13.26 7.82
C LEU A 85 9.65 -14.29 8.93
N LEU A 86 8.72 -14.43 9.88
CA LEU A 86 8.82 -15.44 10.94
C LEU A 86 8.66 -16.85 10.37
N ASP A 87 7.73 -17.06 9.45
CA ASP A 87 7.52 -18.35 8.80
C ASP A 87 8.76 -18.78 8.00
N GLU A 88 9.37 -17.86 7.24
CA GLU A 88 10.63 -18.12 6.54
C GLU A 88 11.77 -18.45 7.52
N ALA A 89 11.88 -17.69 8.62
CA ALA A 89 12.91 -17.94 9.63
C ALA A 89 12.76 -19.32 10.31
N ILE A 90 11.52 -19.73 10.62
CA ILE A 90 11.22 -21.04 11.20
C ILE A 90 11.59 -22.14 10.21
N TYR A 91 11.24 -21.97 8.94
CA TYR A 91 11.58 -22.93 7.88
C TYR A 91 13.10 -23.14 7.78
N GLU A 92 13.87 -22.06 7.69
CA GLU A 92 15.33 -22.11 7.59
C GLU A 92 15.98 -22.70 8.84
N LEU A 93 15.47 -22.37 10.03
CA LEU A 93 15.92 -22.98 11.29
C LEU A 93 15.67 -24.49 11.31
N GLY A 94 14.50 -24.93 10.85
CA GLY A 94 14.16 -26.35 10.76
C GLY A 94 15.11 -27.10 9.82
N LYS A 95 15.42 -26.52 8.66
CA LYS A 95 16.38 -27.07 7.70
C LYS A 95 17.77 -27.21 8.32
N LYS A 96 18.30 -26.14 8.92
CA LYS A 96 19.61 -26.17 9.60
C LYS A 96 19.65 -27.17 10.75
N GLN A 97 18.57 -27.29 11.51
CA GLN A 97 18.49 -28.26 12.59
C GLN A 97 18.55 -29.70 12.06
N GLN A 98 17.88 -29.99 10.94
CA GLN A 98 17.94 -31.29 10.30
C GLN A 98 19.35 -31.62 9.79
N GLU A 99 20.00 -30.67 9.10
CA GLU A 99 21.39 -30.80 8.65
C GLU A 99 22.35 -31.09 9.81
N ASN A 100 22.20 -30.35 10.93
CA ASN A 100 22.99 -30.56 12.13
C ASN A 100 22.76 -31.94 12.77
N ARG A 101 21.51 -32.42 12.80
CA ARG A 101 21.20 -33.78 13.28
C ARG A 101 21.88 -34.85 12.44
N ASP A 102 21.89 -34.68 11.12
CA ASP A 102 22.50 -35.65 10.21
C ASP A 102 24.04 -35.60 10.26
N LEU A 103 24.63 -34.43 10.50
CA LEU A 103 26.05 -34.31 10.84
C LEU A 103 26.40 -35.03 12.16
N LEU A 104 25.63 -34.79 13.22
CA LEU A 104 25.85 -35.45 14.52
C LEU A 104 25.76 -36.98 14.43
N LYS A 105 24.81 -37.52 13.66
CA LYS A 105 24.72 -38.97 13.40
C LYS A 105 25.99 -39.50 12.73
N ARG A 106 26.51 -38.80 11.73
CA ARG A 106 27.74 -39.19 11.02
C ARG A 106 28.96 -39.16 11.95
N VAL A 107 29.11 -38.09 12.72
CA VAL A 107 30.20 -37.96 13.71
C VAL A 107 30.13 -39.07 14.75
N ARG A 108 28.93 -39.35 15.29
CA ARG A 108 28.72 -40.44 16.24
C ARG A 108 29.15 -41.79 15.66
N LYS A 109 28.71 -42.11 14.44
CA LYS A 109 29.09 -43.36 13.77
C LYS A 109 30.61 -43.47 13.58
N SER A 110 31.26 -42.41 13.10
CA SER A 110 32.71 -42.39 12.93
C SER A 110 33.45 -42.54 14.27
N SER A 111 32.94 -41.95 15.35
CA SER A 111 33.52 -42.12 16.69
C SER A 111 33.35 -43.54 17.23
N GLU A 112 32.22 -44.20 16.96
CA GLU A 112 31.97 -45.59 17.33
C GLU A 112 32.92 -46.54 16.56
N GLU A 113 33.15 -46.27 15.27
CA GLU A 113 34.12 -47.00 14.43
C GLU A 113 35.56 -46.84 14.94
N LEU A 114 36.00 -45.62 15.26
CA LEU A 114 37.33 -45.36 15.82
C LEU A 114 37.54 -46.06 17.18
N LEU A 115 36.51 -46.04 18.05
CA LEU A 115 36.55 -46.75 19.33
C LEU A 115 36.70 -48.26 19.16
N ALA A 116 36.13 -48.85 18.10
CA ALA A 116 36.31 -50.26 17.80
C ALA A 116 37.76 -50.56 17.40
N ILE A 117 38.35 -49.75 16.52
CA ILE A 117 39.75 -49.91 16.08
C ILE A 117 40.71 -49.79 17.28
N LEU A 118 40.53 -48.78 18.13
CA LEU A 118 41.39 -48.58 19.31
C LEU A 118 41.28 -49.73 20.33
N LYS A 119 40.15 -50.44 20.37
CA LYS A 119 40.00 -51.64 21.21
C LYS A 119 40.71 -52.85 20.63
N ASP A 120 40.76 -52.98 19.30
CA ASP A 120 41.51 -54.03 18.62
C ASP A 120 43.03 -53.81 18.69
N GLU A 121 43.52 -52.56 18.73
CA GLU A 121 44.97 -52.24 18.81
C GLU A 121 45.58 -52.34 20.23
N ASN A 122 44.77 -52.44 21.30
CA ASN A 122 45.24 -52.52 22.69
C ASN A 122 45.27 -53.96 23.26
N PHE A 123 45.25 -54.98 22.39
CA PHE A 123 45.54 -56.39 22.67
C PHE A 123 46.75 -56.86 21.87
#